data_AF-A0A7S1A3T4-F1
#
_entry.id   AF-A0A7S1A3T4-F1
#
_cell.length_a   1.000
_cell.length_b   1.000
_cell.length_c   1.000
_cell.angle_alpha   90.00
_cell.angle_beta   90.00
_cell.angle_gamma   90.00
#
_symmetry.space_group_name_H-M   'P 1'
#
loop_
_entity.id
_entity.type
_entity.pdbx_description
1 polymer ?
#
loop_
_entity_poly.entity_id
_entity_poly.type
_entity_poly.pdbx_seq_one_letter_code
_entity_poly.pdbx_strand_id
1 'polypeptide(L)'
;MAFRTVDIMGNELTKFACTVCLREYLPASEFSEPQLAKCAEQEVKNNEASTIELLRATCKSCALSGKEAEAAAAAERQAASQAIANESQWEVVPISLVARPFGMTAAGASDSAGYRVARATAGKPAAEAGVVAGWRLVSIGGVDVRELPLKDAQLVLKDTPLPAELCFERPPSDWHFCVGCSLPCPPEAFSRKMLTKPADKRRCSACVQSTVG
;
A
#
# COMPACT_ATOMS: atom_id res chain seq x y z
N MET A 1 42.31 3.42 24.48
CA MET A 1 42.38 1.94 24.56
C MET A 1 40.96 1.43 24.51
N ALA A 2 40.59 0.60 23.53
CA ALA A 2 39.26 0.01 23.48
C ALA A 2 39.18 -1.15 24.49
N PHE A 3 38.20 -1.14 25.38
CA PHE A 3 37.95 -2.25 26.30
C PHE A 3 37.44 -3.45 25.49
N ARG A 4 38.34 -4.37 25.14
CA ARG A 4 37.96 -5.68 24.61
C ARG A 4 37.54 -6.55 25.79
N THR A 5 36.23 -6.77 25.92
CA THR A 5 35.70 -7.73 26.88
C THR A 5 36.10 -9.12 26.37
N VAL A 6 37.13 -9.68 26.96
CA VAL A 6 37.55 -11.06 26.72
C VAL A 6 37.08 -11.93 27.89
N ASP A 7 36.62 -13.15 27.60
CA ASP A 7 36.33 -14.12 28.65
C ASP A 7 37.63 -14.54 29.37
N ILE A 8 37.50 -15.39 30.41
CA ILE A 8 38.64 -15.95 31.14
C ILE A 8 39.62 -16.76 30.26
N MET A 9 39.20 -17.10 29.03
CA MET A 9 39.97 -17.85 28.03
C MET A 9 40.58 -16.93 26.95
N GLY A 10 40.38 -15.61 27.03
CA GLY A 10 40.87 -14.66 26.04
C GLY A 10 40.00 -14.52 24.78
N ASN A 11 38.82 -15.14 24.72
CA ASN A 11 37.91 -15.00 23.58
C ASN A 11 37.12 -13.69 23.70
N GLU A 12 36.93 -12.99 22.58
CA GLU A 12 36.06 -11.80 22.57
C GLU A 12 34.63 -12.22 22.94
N LEU A 13 34.15 -11.76 24.11
CA LEU A 13 32.78 -11.95 24.54
C LEU A 13 31.88 -11.22 23.53
N THR A 14 31.06 -11.99 22.83
CA THR A 14 30.02 -11.49 21.94
C THR A 14 29.15 -10.47 22.68
N LYS A 15 29.18 -9.20 22.26
CA LYS A 15 28.55 -8.08 22.98
C LYS A 15 27.07 -7.87 22.64
N PHE A 16 26.43 -8.73 21.86
CA PHE A 16 25.11 -8.44 21.28
C PHE A 16 23.97 -9.17 21.99
N ALA A 17 22.83 -8.51 22.13
CA ALA A 17 21.59 -9.08 22.63
C ALA A 17 20.42 -8.81 21.68
N CYS A 18 19.57 -9.82 21.47
CA CYS A 18 18.38 -9.66 20.65
C CYS A 18 17.24 -9.01 21.44
N THR A 19 16.68 -7.91 20.95
CA THR A 19 15.54 -7.23 21.60
C THR A 19 14.20 -7.98 21.52
N VAL A 20 14.11 -9.01 20.66
CA VAL A 20 12.86 -9.75 20.41
C VAL A 20 12.86 -11.09 21.13
N CYS A 21 13.85 -11.96 20.85
CA CYS A 21 13.95 -13.27 21.52
C CYS A 21 14.72 -13.22 22.85
N LEU A 22 15.25 -12.05 23.24
CA LEU A 22 16.00 -11.84 24.48
C LEU A 22 17.26 -12.71 24.63
N ARG A 23 17.70 -13.40 23.56
CA ARG A 23 18.98 -14.12 23.55
C ARG A 23 20.14 -13.13 23.66
N GLU A 24 21.03 -13.39 24.60
CA GLU A 24 22.24 -12.61 24.85
C GLU A 24 23.46 -13.31 24.26
N TYR A 25 24.58 -12.59 24.18
CA TYR A 25 25.86 -13.09 23.69
C TYR A 25 25.77 -13.69 22.28
N LEU A 26 25.03 -13.03 21.39
CA LEU A 26 24.90 -13.45 19.99
C LEU A 26 26.10 -12.96 19.16
N PRO A 27 26.59 -13.76 18.20
CA PRO A 27 27.67 -13.34 17.32
C PRO A 27 27.19 -12.22 16.38
N ALA A 28 28.11 -11.33 15.98
CA ALA A 28 27.79 -10.23 15.07
C ALA A 28 27.16 -10.68 13.74
N SER A 29 27.48 -11.91 13.29
CA SER A 29 26.90 -12.54 12.09
C SER A 29 25.38 -12.72 12.15
N GLU A 30 24.78 -12.71 13.34
CA GLU A 30 23.33 -12.78 13.56
C GLU A 30 22.62 -11.43 13.34
N PHE A 31 23.33 -10.36 13.01
CA PHE A 31 22.75 -9.03 12.82
C PHE A 31 23.06 -8.49 11.42
N SER A 32 22.25 -7.56 10.94
CA SER A 32 22.48 -6.92 9.64
C SER A 32 23.56 -5.84 9.74
N GLU A 33 24.26 -5.56 8.64
CA GLU A 33 25.30 -4.51 8.61
C GLU A 33 24.80 -3.14 9.10
N PRO A 34 23.58 -2.67 8.74
CA PRO A 34 23.06 -1.42 9.28
C PRO A 34 22.82 -1.46 10.79
N GLN A 35 22.47 -2.62 11.36
CA GLN A 35 22.34 -2.78 12.81
C GLN A 35 23.71 -2.75 13.47
N LEU A 36 24.70 -3.42 12.88
CA LEU A 36 26.08 -3.41 13.38
C LEU A 36 26.68 -2.00 13.38
N ALA A 37 26.42 -1.19 12.35
CA ALA A 37 26.84 0.22 12.30
C ALA A 37 26.26 1.04 13.47
N LYS A 38 24.95 0.88 13.76
CA LYS A 38 24.31 1.54 14.92
C LYS A 38 24.84 1.03 16.25
N CYS A 39 25.14 -0.27 16.34
CA CYS A 39 25.75 -0.86 17.52
C CYS A 39 27.17 -0.34 17.75
N ALA A 40 27.93 -0.04 16.70
CA ALA A 40 29.26 0.58 16.83
C ALA A 40 29.17 1.99 17.42
N GLU A 41 28.17 2.80 17.02
CA GLU A 41 27.91 4.11 17.65
C GLU A 41 27.57 3.98 19.14
N GLN A 42 26.78 2.96 19.50
CA GLN A 42 26.46 2.68 20.90
C GLN A 42 27.70 2.20 21.68
N GLU A 43 28.57 1.41 21.06
CA GLU A 43 29.82 0.96 21.67
C GLU A 43 30.74 2.14 22.00
N VAL A 44 30.83 3.14 21.11
CA VAL A 44 31.57 4.39 21.41
C VAL A 44 31.01 5.08 22.65
N LYS A 45 29.69 5.22 22.75
CA LYS A 45 29.03 5.83 23.93
C LYS A 45 29.27 5.04 25.21
N ASN A 46 29.20 3.70 25.15
CA ASN A 46 29.48 2.84 26.30
C ASN A 46 30.93 3.00 26.77
N ASN A 47 31.88 3.09 25.82
CA ASN A 47 33.29 3.33 26.13
C ASN A 47 33.50 4.71 26.77
N GLU A 48 32.87 5.77 26.25
CA GLU A 48 32.92 7.12 26.84
C GLU A 48 32.34 7.14 28.27
N ALA A 49 31.25 6.41 28.50
CA ALA A 49 30.62 6.28 29.81
C ALA A 49 31.32 5.28 30.75
N SER A 50 32.31 4.52 30.27
CA SER A 50 32.94 3.42 31.00
C SER A 50 31.95 2.37 31.52
N THR A 51 30.87 2.11 30.77
CA THR A 51 29.85 1.10 31.10
C THR A 51 29.96 -0.14 30.21
N ILE A 52 29.68 -1.31 30.79
CA ILE A 52 29.65 -2.59 30.05
C ILE A 52 28.18 -2.95 29.81
N GLU A 53 27.61 -2.45 28.72
CA GLU A 53 26.24 -2.80 28.29
C GLU A 53 26.26 -3.64 27.01
N LEU A 54 25.35 -4.62 26.93
CA LEU A 54 25.12 -5.38 25.71
C LEU A 54 24.52 -4.48 24.62
N LEU A 55 25.07 -4.58 23.41
CA LEU A 55 24.59 -3.91 22.21
C LEU A 55 23.27 -4.57 21.78
N ARG A 56 22.17 -3.81 21.83
CA ARG A 56 20.82 -4.32 21.58
C ARG A 56 20.41 -4.11 20.12
N ALA A 57 20.04 -5.19 19.45
CA ALA A 57 19.50 -5.16 18.09
C ALA A 57 18.52 -6.33 17.85
N THR A 58 17.89 -6.41 16.68
CA THR A 58 17.03 -7.56 16.34
C THR A 58 17.82 -8.57 15.51
N CYS A 59 18.00 -9.80 16.01
CA CYS A 59 18.73 -10.82 15.25
C CYS A 59 18.00 -11.17 13.94
N LYS A 60 18.76 -11.67 12.96
CA LYS A 60 18.28 -12.05 11.61
C LYS A 60 17.11 -13.01 11.69
N SER A 61 17.16 -14.03 12.55
CA SER A 61 16.06 -14.98 12.74
C SER A 61 14.76 -14.28 13.18
N CYS A 62 14.81 -13.42 14.21
CA CYS A 62 13.63 -12.67 14.65
C CYS A 62 13.16 -11.66 13.60
N ALA A 63 14.07 -11.04 12.86
CA ALA A 63 13.73 -10.11 11.79
C ALA A 63 13.02 -10.83 10.63
N LEU A 64 13.47 -12.03 10.27
CA LEU A 64 12.82 -12.88 9.25
C LEU A 64 11.43 -13.33 9.73
N SER A 65 11.33 -13.88 10.95
CA SER A 65 10.05 -14.29 11.52
C SER A 65 9.05 -13.12 11.62
N GLY A 66 9.52 -11.91 11.97
CA GLY A 66 8.69 -10.71 11.96
C GLY A 66 8.18 -10.34 10.56
N LYS A 67 9.03 -10.46 9.53
CA LYS A 67 8.61 -10.23 8.13
C LYS A 67 7.59 -11.28 7.66
N GLU A 68 7.80 -12.55 8.00
CA GLU A 68 6.88 -13.64 7.67
C GLU A 68 5.51 -13.44 8.35
N ALA A 69 5.52 -13.07 9.63
CA ALA A 69 4.29 -12.75 10.37
C ALA A 69 3.56 -11.52 9.78
N GLU A 70 4.30 -10.47 9.39
CA GLU A 70 3.71 -9.30 8.73
C GLU A 70 3.11 -9.66 7.35
N ALA A 71 3.81 -10.48 6.57
CA ALA A 71 3.33 -10.96 5.28
C ALA A 71 2.07 -11.83 5.43
N ALA A 72 2.04 -12.74 6.41
CA ALA A 72 0.87 -13.56 6.71
C ALA A 72 -0.33 -12.69 7.11
N ALA A 73 -0.14 -11.72 8.01
CA ALA A 73 -1.19 -10.78 8.40
C ALA A 73 -1.64 -9.87 7.23
N ALA A 74 -0.75 -9.53 6.30
CA ALA A 74 -1.11 -8.81 5.09
C ALA A 74 -1.95 -9.66 4.14
N ALA A 75 -1.63 -10.96 3.99
CA ALA A 75 -2.40 -11.90 3.17
C ALA A 75 -3.81 -12.12 3.74
N GLU A 76 -3.94 -12.28 5.07
CA GLU A 76 -5.25 -12.41 5.72
C GLU A 76 -6.12 -11.16 5.51
N ARG A 77 -5.56 -9.96 5.69
CA ARG A 77 -6.25 -8.69 5.39
C ARG A 77 -6.68 -8.60 3.94
N GLN A 78 -5.84 -9.07 3.01
CA GLN A 78 -6.17 -9.09 1.60
C GLN A 78 -7.35 -10.04 1.32
N ALA A 79 -7.33 -11.25 1.88
CA ALA A 79 -8.43 -12.20 1.73
C ALA A 79 -9.75 -11.64 2.30
N ALA A 80 -9.71 -11.05 3.51
CA ALA A 80 -10.87 -10.40 4.11
C ALA A 80 -11.39 -9.25 3.24
N SER A 81 -10.48 -8.40 2.72
CA SER A 81 -10.85 -7.30 1.84
C SER A 81 -11.50 -7.77 0.53
N GLN A 82 -11.04 -8.90 -0.03
CA GLN A 82 -11.61 -9.48 -1.24
C GLN A 82 -12.99 -10.07 -0.98
N ALA A 83 -13.19 -10.74 0.17
CA ALA A 83 -14.50 -11.24 0.58
C ALA A 83 -15.52 -10.09 0.71
N ILE A 84 -15.17 -9.04 1.45
CA ILE A 84 -16.00 -7.83 1.58
C ILE A 84 -16.27 -7.22 0.20
N ALA A 85 -15.25 -7.14 -0.66
CA ALA A 85 -15.42 -6.55 -1.97
C ALA A 85 -16.36 -7.32 -2.91
N ASN A 86 -16.37 -8.65 -2.80
CA ASN A 86 -17.26 -9.50 -3.57
C ASN A 86 -18.71 -9.44 -3.09
N GLU A 87 -18.93 -9.24 -1.78
CA GLU A 87 -20.26 -9.15 -1.17
C GLU A 87 -20.86 -7.74 -1.22
N SER A 88 -20.02 -6.72 -1.40
CA SER A 88 -20.45 -5.32 -1.36
C SER A 88 -21.33 -4.95 -2.55
N GLN A 89 -22.43 -4.27 -2.26
CA GLN A 89 -23.31 -3.71 -3.27
C GLN A 89 -22.72 -2.41 -3.82
N TRP A 90 -22.54 -2.37 -5.13
CA TRP A 90 -22.15 -1.15 -5.84
C TRP A 90 -23.41 -0.40 -6.23
N GLU A 91 -23.43 0.90 -5.97
CA GLU A 91 -24.55 1.75 -6.32
C GLU A 91 -24.38 2.26 -7.75
N VAL A 92 -25.41 2.09 -8.58
CA VAL A 92 -25.41 2.62 -9.96
C VAL A 92 -25.94 4.05 -9.94
N VAL A 93 -25.09 5.00 -10.34
CA VAL A 93 -25.37 6.43 -10.35
C VAL A 93 -25.41 6.92 -11.81
N PRO A 94 -26.58 7.36 -12.32
CA PRO A 94 -26.68 7.99 -13.64
C PRO A 94 -26.15 9.43 -13.59
N ILE A 95 -25.37 9.81 -14.60
CA ILE A 95 -24.75 11.12 -14.76
C ILE A 95 -24.92 11.60 -16.20
N SER A 96 -25.32 12.86 -16.38
CA SER A 96 -25.43 13.50 -17.69
C SER A 96 -24.35 14.57 -17.84
N LEU A 97 -23.51 14.47 -18.87
CA LEU A 97 -22.43 15.43 -19.14
C LEU A 97 -22.72 16.24 -20.42
N VAL A 98 -22.81 17.56 -20.27
CA VAL A 98 -23.25 18.46 -21.35
C VAL A 98 -22.12 19.03 -22.21
N ALA A 99 -20.86 18.95 -21.78
CA ALA A 99 -19.75 19.61 -22.46
C ALA A 99 -18.47 18.76 -22.46
N ARG A 100 -17.63 18.96 -23.49
CA ARG A 100 -16.30 18.34 -23.62
C ARG A 100 -15.20 19.38 -23.38
N PRO A 101 -14.00 18.96 -22.91
CA PRO A 101 -13.66 17.61 -22.44
C PRO A 101 -14.28 17.30 -21.07
N PHE A 102 -14.66 16.04 -20.85
CA PHE A 102 -15.29 15.61 -19.58
C PHE A 102 -14.36 15.74 -18.36
N GLY A 103 -13.04 15.67 -18.57
CA GLY A 103 -12.05 15.84 -17.50
C GLY A 103 -11.79 14.59 -16.65
N MET A 104 -12.01 13.39 -17.20
CA MET A 104 -11.70 12.11 -16.54
C MET A 104 -10.45 11.46 -17.15
N THR A 105 -9.66 10.80 -16.31
CA THR A 105 -8.54 9.95 -16.70
C THR A 105 -8.84 8.51 -16.31
N ALA A 106 -8.62 7.57 -17.23
CA ALA A 106 -8.83 6.15 -16.96
C ALA A 106 -7.68 5.53 -16.15
N ALA A 107 -8.00 4.54 -15.31
CA ALA A 107 -7.05 3.67 -14.65
C ALA A 107 -6.80 2.41 -15.49
N GLY A 108 -5.56 1.91 -15.49
CA GLY A 108 -5.20 0.64 -16.15
C GLY A 108 -4.46 0.81 -17.49
N ALA A 109 -4.09 -0.33 -18.08
CA ALA A 109 -3.50 -0.40 -19.41
C ALA A 109 -4.60 -0.36 -20.50
N SER A 110 -4.23 -0.11 -21.76
CA SER A 110 -5.20 -0.03 -22.87
C SER A 110 -6.10 -1.26 -23.04
N ASP A 111 -5.59 -2.42 -22.62
CA ASP A 111 -6.23 -3.72 -22.81
C ASP A 111 -6.95 -4.20 -21.54
N SER A 112 -6.98 -3.39 -20.48
CA SER A 112 -7.74 -3.73 -19.28
C SER A 112 -9.25 -3.65 -19.55
N ALA A 113 -10.02 -4.55 -18.94
CA ALA A 113 -11.47 -4.58 -19.06
C ALA A 113 -12.13 -3.37 -18.36
N GLY A 114 -12.99 -2.69 -19.10
CA GLY A 114 -13.83 -1.58 -18.66
C GLY A 114 -13.09 -0.24 -18.55
N TYR A 115 -13.84 0.79 -18.17
CA TYR A 115 -13.31 2.11 -17.86
C TYR A 115 -13.45 2.38 -16.36
N ARG A 116 -12.33 2.50 -15.66
CA ARG A 116 -12.29 2.94 -14.25
C ARG A 116 -11.71 4.33 -14.16
N VAL A 117 -12.28 5.18 -13.31
CA VAL A 117 -11.79 6.56 -13.13
C VAL A 117 -10.55 6.54 -12.23
N ALA A 118 -9.39 6.89 -12.77
CA ALA A 118 -8.18 7.15 -11.98
C ALA A 118 -8.22 8.53 -11.32
N ARG A 119 -8.73 9.52 -12.07
CA ARG A 119 -8.78 10.91 -11.64
C ARG A 119 -9.89 11.67 -12.38
N ALA A 120 -10.59 12.53 -11.66
CA ALA A 120 -11.42 13.58 -12.24
C ALA A 120 -10.76 14.94 -11.95
N THR A 121 -10.69 15.80 -12.97
CA THR A 121 -10.06 17.13 -12.87
C THR A 121 -11.06 18.14 -12.34
N ALA A 122 -10.70 18.86 -11.27
CA ALA A 122 -11.54 19.90 -10.68
C ALA A 122 -11.91 20.99 -11.71
N GLY A 123 -13.14 21.50 -11.65
CA GLY A 123 -13.67 22.49 -12.59
C GLY A 123 -13.95 21.94 -14.00
N LYS A 124 -14.08 20.61 -14.13
CA LYS A 124 -14.53 19.95 -15.37
C LYS A 124 -15.86 19.25 -15.15
N PRO A 125 -16.67 19.03 -16.21
CA PRO A 125 -18.03 18.50 -16.08
C PRO A 125 -18.14 17.21 -15.25
N ALA A 126 -17.20 16.28 -15.37
CA ALA A 126 -17.24 15.04 -14.59
C ALA A 126 -17.03 15.27 -13.09
N ALA A 127 -16.09 16.13 -12.71
CA ALA A 127 -15.84 16.45 -11.29
C ALA A 127 -17.00 17.25 -10.69
N GLU A 128 -17.58 18.17 -11.47
CA GLU A 128 -18.78 18.93 -11.08
C GLU A 128 -20.00 18.03 -10.90
N ALA A 129 -20.10 16.95 -11.70
CA ALA A 129 -21.10 15.91 -11.54
C ALA A 129 -20.81 14.93 -10.38
N GLY A 130 -19.73 15.12 -9.62
CA GLY A 130 -19.37 14.29 -8.47
C GLY A 130 -18.63 12.99 -8.79
N VAL A 131 -18.18 12.80 -10.03
CA VAL A 131 -17.36 11.63 -10.39
C VAL A 131 -16.01 11.74 -9.68
N VAL A 132 -15.63 10.67 -8.96
CA VAL A 132 -14.35 10.58 -8.24
C VAL A 132 -13.56 9.34 -8.65
N ALA A 133 -12.30 9.29 -8.23
CA ALA A 133 -11.43 8.14 -8.46
C ALA A 133 -12.03 6.86 -7.84
N GLY A 134 -11.88 5.73 -8.56
CA GLY A 134 -12.39 4.42 -8.15
C GLY A 134 -13.76 4.05 -8.71
N TRP A 135 -14.52 5.00 -9.25
CA TRP A 135 -15.79 4.72 -9.92
C TRP A 135 -15.54 3.90 -11.19
N ARG A 136 -16.45 2.97 -11.50
CA ARG A 136 -16.42 2.16 -12.72
C ARG A 136 -17.53 2.63 -13.66
N LEU A 137 -17.21 2.87 -14.92
CA LEU A 137 -18.22 3.19 -15.93
C LEU A 137 -18.95 1.89 -16.33
N VAL A 138 -20.27 1.90 -16.19
CA VAL A 138 -21.16 0.78 -16.46
C VAL A 138 -21.68 0.85 -17.89
N SER A 139 -22.27 1.99 -18.24
CA SER A 139 -22.88 2.16 -19.56
C SER A 139 -22.73 3.58 -20.08
N ILE A 140 -22.76 3.70 -21.41
CA ILE A 140 -22.69 4.95 -22.16
C ILE A 140 -23.85 4.97 -23.16
N GLY A 141 -24.81 5.88 -23.00
CA GLY A 141 -25.99 5.95 -23.87
C GLY A 141 -26.78 4.64 -23.94
N GLY A 142 -26.84 3.89 -22.84
CA GLY A 142 -27.48 2.57 -22.77
C GLY A 142 -26.63 1.38 -23.24
N VAL A 143 -25.43 1.62 -23.81
CA VAL A 143 -24.48 0.54 -24.17
C VAL A 143 -23.66 0.14 -22.95
N ASP A 144 -23.69 -1.14 -22.55
CA ASP A 144 -22.83 -1.66 -21.49
C ASP A 144 -21.37 -1.70 -21.95
N VAL A 145 -20.48 -1.10 -21.14
CA VAL A 145 -19.04 -0.98 -21.44
C VAL A 145 -18.16 -1.66 -20.39
N ARG A 146 -18.73 -2.42 -19.46
CA ARG A 146 -17.99 -3.01 -18.32
C ARG A 146 -16.89 -3.97 -18.74
N GLU A 147 -17.14 -4.75 -19.77
CA GLU A 147 -16.25 -5.82 -20.26
C GLU A 147 -15.53 -5.43 -21.56
N LEU A 148 -15.78 -4.23 -22.09
CA LEU A 148 -15.07 -3.73 -23.26
C LEU A 148 -13.61 -3.42 -22.88
N PRO A 149 -12.64 -3.67 -23.78
CA PRO A 149 -11.28 -3.15 -23.61
C PRO A 149 -11.31 -1.64 -23.37
N LEU A 150 -10.44 -1.14 -22.50
CA LEU A 150 -10.42 0.28 -22.13
C LEU A 150 -10.34 1.21 -23.35
N LYS A 151 -9.54 0.83 -24.36
CA LYS A 151 -9.43 1.57 -25.62
C LYS A 151 -10.78 1.72 -26.33
N ASP A 152 -11.58 0.66 -26.37
CA ASP A 152 -12.87 0.65 -27.05
C ASP A 152 -13.91 1.42 -26.24
N ALA A 153 -13.93 1.27 -24.92
CA ALA A 153 -14.77 2.08 -24.03
C ALA A 153 -14.47 3.59 -24.17
N GLN A 154 -13.19 3.95 -24.35
CA GLN A 154 -12.78 5.33 -24.62
C GLN A 154 -13.24 5.84 -25.99
N LEU A 155 -13.27 4.98 -27.02
CA LEU A 155 -13.80 5.33 -28.34
C LEU A 155 -15.32 5.57 -28.25
N VAL A 156 -16.07 4.66 -27.64
CA VAL A 156 -17.52 4.83 -27.41
C VAL A 156 -17.80 6.13 -26.66
N LEU A 157 -17.06 6.41 -25.59
CA LEU A 157 -17.19 7.66 -24.83
C LEU A 157 -16.90 8.91 -25.68
N LYS A 158 -15.95 8.84 -26.61
CA LYS A 158 -15.61 9.93 -27.54
C LYS A 158 -16.63 10.11 -28.66
N ASP A 159 -17.35 9.07 -29.05
CA ASP A 159 -18.32 9.15 -30.15
C ASP A 159 -19.75 9.44 -29.67
N THR A 160 -19.98 9.37 -28.35
CA THR A 160 -21.29 9.61 -27.75
C THR A 160 -21.78 11.05 -27.93
N PRO A 161 -23.01 11.27 -28.43
CA PRO A 161 -23.59 12.61 -28.58
C PRO A 161 -23.76 13.30 -27.22
N LEU A 162 -23.78 14.64 -27.26
CA LEU A 162 -24.06 15.45 -26.06
C LEU A 162 -25.57 15.75 -25.98
N PRO A 163 -26.19 15.74 -24.79
CA PRO A 163 -25.59 15.37 -23.50
C PRO A 163 -25.26 13.87 -23.42
N ALA A 164 -24.08 13.55 -22.91
CA ALA A 164 -23.65 12.16 -22.77
C ALA A 164 -24.27 11.57 -21.50
N GLU A 165 -25.16 10.60 -21.66
CA GLU A 165 -25.76 9.85 -20.55
C GLU A 165 -24.85 8.69 -20.16
N LEU A 166 -24.27 8.78 -18.96
CA LEU A 166 -23.31 7.82 -18.42
C LEU A 166 -23.91 7.19 -17.16
N CYS A 167 -23.69 5.90 -16.94
CA CYS A 167 -23.97 5.26 -15.65
C CYS A 167 -22.68 4.79 -15.02
N PHE A 168 -22.46 5.09 -13.75
CA PHE A 168 -21.29 4.65 -13.00
C PHE A 168 -21.67 3.75 -11.82
N GLU A 169 -20.84 2.77 -11.54
CA GLU A 169 -20.83 2.01 -10.29
C GLU A 169 -19.93 2.75 -9.29
N ARG A 170 -20.54 3.20 -8.20
CA ARG A 170 -19.88 3.85 -7.07
C ARG A 170 -19.63 2.80 -5.97
N PRO A 171 -18.39 2.69 -5.45
CA PRO A 171 -18.11 1.84 -4.30
C PRO A 171 -18.77 2.40 -3.03
N PRO A 172 -18.95 1.60 -1.97
CA PRO A 172 -19.43 2.08 -0.68
C PRO A 172 -18.65 3.29 -0.17
N SER A 173 -19.32 4.20 0.55
CA SER A 173 -18.77 5.52 0.93
C SER A 173 -17.61 5.46 1.92
N ASP A 174 -17.49 4.36 2.67
CA ASP A 174 -16.41 4.08 3.61
C ASP A 174 -15.15 3.53 2.94
N TRP A 175 -15.22 3.14 1.66
CA TRP A 175 -14.07 2.61 0.93
C TRP A 175 -13.05 3.70 0.59
N HIS A 176 -11.82 3.25 0.33
CA HIS A 176 -10.70 4.12 0.00
C HIS A 176 -10.04 3.72 -1.31
N PHE A 177 -9.53 4.71 -2.05
CA PHE A 177 -8.79 4.47 -3.28
C PHE A 177 -7.33 4.14 -3.00
N CYS A 178 -6.85 3.01 -3.50
CA CYS A 178 -5.44 2.63 -3.45
C CYS A 178 -4.69 3.20 -4.65
N VAL A 179 -3.70 4.06 -4.44
CA VAL A 179 -2.90 4.65 -5.54
C VAL A 179 -1.90 3.68 -6.15
N GLY A 180 -1.66 2.52 -5.51
CA GLY A 180 -0.77 1.48 -6.03
C GLY A 180 -1.43 0.65 -7.14
N CYS A 181 -2.61 0.09 -6.85
CA CYS A 181 -3.37 -0.72 -7.82
C CYS A 181 -4.45 0.07 -8.57
N SER A 182 -4.68 1.33 -8.21
CA SER A 182 -5.75 2.17 -8.77
C SER A 182 -7.16 1.56 -8.63
N LEU A 183 -7.40 0.84 -7.53
CA LEU A 183 -8.69 0.23 -7.21
C LEU A 183 -9.26 0.84 -5.92
N PRO A 184 -10.60 0.97 -5.83
CA PRO A 184 -11.25 1.17 -4.55
C PRO A 184 -11.12 -0.11 -3.72
N CYS A 185 -10.82 0.03 -2.44
CA CYS A 185 -10.63 -1.07 -1.51
C CYS A 185 -11.33 -0.74 -0.20
N PRO A 186 -11.87 -1.76 0.51
CA PRO A 186 -12.46 -1.54 1.83
C PRO A 186 -11.37 -1.14 2.85
N PRO A 187 -11.74 -0.50 3.98
CA PRO A 187 -10.81 -0.05 5.00
C PRO A 187 -9.83 -1.13 5.50
N GLU A 188 -10.28 -2.38 5.58
CA GLU A 188 -9.53 -3.57 6.02
C GLU A 188 -8.32 -3.86 5.13
N ALA A 189 -8.36 -3.43 3.86
CA ALA A 189 -7.25 -3.60 2.94
C ALA A 189 -6.06 -2.71 3.32
N PHE A 190 -6.24 -1.71 4.19
CA PHE A 190 -5.21 -0.76 4.60
C PHE A 190 -4.76 -0.99 6.03
N SER A 191 -3.47 -0.77 6.31
CA SER A 191 -3.01 -0.72 7.69
C SER A 191 -3.53 0.53 8.39
N ARG A 192 -3.69 0.48 9.72
CA ARG A 192 -4.06 1.66 10.53
C ARG A 192 -3.16 2.87 10.25
N LYS A 193 -1.85 2.64 10.08
CA LYS A 193 -0.87 3.68 9.73
C LYS A 193 -1.07 4.25 8.32
N MET A 194 -1.60 3.46 7.37
CA MET A 194 -1.92 3.95 6.03
C MET A 194 -3.20 4.77 6.01
N LEU A 195 -4.19 4.45 6.84
CA LEU A 195 -5.43 5.23 6.93
C LEU A 195 -5.19 6.66 7.46
N THR A 196 -4.16 6.88 8.27
CA THR A 196 -3.78 8.23 8.72
C THR A 196 -3.05 9.06 7.66
N LYS A 197 -2.67 8.46 6.51
CA LYS A 197 -2.06 9.20 5.40
C LYS A 197 -3.12 9.94 4.58
N PRO A 198 -2.75 11.07 3.95
CA PRO A 198 -3.56 11.73 2.93
C PRO A 198 -4.02 10.75 1.85
N ALA A 199 -5.23 10.94 1.32
CA ALA A 199 -5.88 9.99 0.40
C ALA A 199 -5.05 9.70 -0.86
N ASP A 200 -4.36 10.72 -1.39
CA ASP A 200 -3.44 10.66 -2.54
C ASP A 200 -2.16 9.84 -2.29
N LYS A 201 -1.92 9.42 -1.05
CA LYS A 201 -0.75 8.62 -0.65
C LYS A 201 -1.13 7.23 -0.14
N ARG A 202 -2.41 6.87 -0.14
CA ARG A 202 -2.88 5.60 0.42
C ARG A 202 -2.60 4.44 -0.53
N ARG A 203 -1.98 3.39 0.01
CA ARG A 203 -1.71 2.12 -0.66
C ARG A 203 -2.26 1.00 0.20
N CYS A 204 -2.98 0.06 -0.42
CA CYS A 204 -3.44 -1.14 0.25
C CYS A 204 -2.24 -2.03 0.64
N SER A 205 -2.47 -2.94 1.58
CA SER A 205 -1.43 -3.80 2.15
C SER A 205 -0.69 -4.60 1.07
N ALA A 206 -1.41 -5.13 0.08
CA ALA A 206 -0.82 -5.85 -1.05
C ALA A 206 0.18 -4.99 -1.85
N CYS A 207 -0.20 -3.75 -2.18
CA CYS A 207 0.66 -2.81 -2.91
C CYS A 207 1.86 -2.31 -2.09
N VAL A 208 1.75 -2.29 -0.76
CA VAL A 208 2.89 -1.96 0.10
C VAL A 208 3.89 -3.11 0.09
N GLN A 209 3.41 -4.36 0.25
CA GLN A 209 4.29 -5.54 0.25
C GLN A 209 4.98 -5.76 -1.10
N SER A 210 4.31 -5.51 -2.22
CA SER A 210 4.90 -5.67 -3.56
C SER A 210 6.04 -4.71 -3.87
N THR A 211 6.21 -3.63 -3.10
CA THR A 211 7.32 -2.67 -3.30
C THR A 211 8.58 -3.02 -2.50
N VAL A 212 8.52 -4.05 -1.66
CA VAL A 212 9.60 -4.44 -0.73
C VAL A 212 10.38 -5.68 -1.22
N GLY A 213 9.92 -6.34 -2.29
CA GLY A 213 10.63 -7.43 -2.97
C GLY A 213 11.47 -6.93 -4.13
#